data_AF-A0A921SP15-F1
#
_entry.id   AF-A0A921SP15-F1
#
_cell.length_a   1.000
_cell.length_b   1.000
_cell.length_c   1.000
_cell.angle_alpha   90.00
_cell.angle_beta   90.00
_cell.angle_gamma   90.00
#
_symmetry.space_group_name_H-M   'P 1'
#
loop_
_entity.id
_entity.type
_entity.pdbx_description
1 polymer ?
#
loop_
_entity_poly.entity_id
_entity_poly.type
_entity_poly.pdbx_seq_one_letter_code
_entity_poly.pdbx_strand_id
1 'polypeptide(L)' 'VVTVDGSRASHWEHSVARHAGGIWVLTAEDGGAERLAPYGVTPVALD' A
#
# COMPACT_ATOMS: atom_id res chain seq x y z
N VAL A 1 -4.68 8.72 16.09
CA VAL A 1 -5.53 7.57 16.47
C VAL A 1 -5.89 7.71 17.93
N VAL A 2 -7.16 7.54 18.30
CA VAL A 2 -7.61 7.57 19.72
C VAL A 2 -8.15 6.19 20.06
N THR A 3 -7.65 5.58 21.12
CA THR A 3 -8.11 4.27 21.60
C THR A 3 -8.97 4.42 22.85
N VAL A 4 -9.89 3.47 23.07
CA VAL A 4 -10.80 3.47 24.23
C VAL A 4 -10.06 3.30 25.56
N ASP A 5 -8.92 2.60 25.53
CA ASP A 5 -8.10 2.30 26.70
C ASP A 5 -6.99 3.34 26.97
N GLY A 6 -6.88 4.39 26.14
CA GLY A 6 -5.84 5.42 26.24
C GLY A 6 -4.42 4.94 25.90
N SER A 7 -4.25 3.72 25.39
CA SER A 7 -2.95 3.22 24.94
C SER A 7 -2.44 3.96 23.69
N ARG A 8 -1.13 3.86 23.44
CA ARG A 8 -0.49 4.52 22.29
C ARG A 8 -0.88 3.82 20.99
N ALA A 9 -1.24 4.61 19.98
CA ALA A 9 -1.56 4.09 18.65
C ALA A 9 -0.94 4.93 17.52
N SER A 10 -0.67 4.27 16.41
CA SER A 10 -0.13 4.84 15.18
C SER A 10 -0.93 4.32 13.98
N HIS A 11 -0.99 5.11 12.91
CA HIS A 11 -1.66 4.76 11.66
C HIS A 11 -0.76 5.14 10.49
N TRP A 12 -0.75 4.30 9.46
CA TRP A 12 -0.12 4.55 8.18
C TRP A 12 -1.11 4.16 7.09
N GLU A 13 -1.12 4.92 6.00
CA GLU A 13 -2.04 4.74 4.88
C GLU A 13 -1.25 4.65 3.56
N HIS A 14 -1.76 3.87 2.63
CA HIS A 14 -1.33 3.88 1.24
C HIS A 14 -2.54 4.05 0.32
N SER A 15 -2.41 4.88 -0.71
CA SER A 15 -3.37 4.95 -1.81
C SER A 15 -2.97 3.96 -2.89
N VAL A 16 -3.93 3.21 -3.44
CA VAL A 16 -3.68 2.18 -4.45
C VAL A 16 -4.55 2.44 -5.67
N ALA A 17 -3.93 2.48 -6.84
CA ALA A 17 -4.64 2.45 -8.11
C ALA A 17 -4.88 0.99 -8.52
N ARG A 18 -6.13 0.67 -8.89
CA ARG A 18 -6.48 -0.55 -9.60
C ARG A 18 -6.88 -0.17 -11.01
N HIS A 19 -6.21 -0.75 -12.00
CA HIS A 19 -6.41 -0.48 -13.41
C HIS A 19 -6.40 -1.80 -14.20
N ALA A 20 -6.59 -1.72 -15.52
CA ALA A 20 -6.68 -2.90 -16.37
C ALA A 20 -5.39 -3.75 -16.39
N GLY A 21 -4.23 -3.11 -16.20
CA GLY A 21 -2.92 -3.78 -16.15
C GLY A 21 -2.60 -4.43 -14.80
N GLY A 22 -3.26 -4.02 -13.71
CA GLY A 22 -2.97 -4.53 -12.38
C GLY A 22 -3.22 -3.51 -11.27
N ILE A 23 -2.35 -3.52 -10.27
CA ILE A 23 -2.35 -2.54 -9.18
C ILE A 23 -1.03 -1.77 -9.14
N TRP A 24 -1.09 -0.54 -8.63
CA TRP A 24 0.06 0.27 -8.27
C TRP A 24 -0.17 0.98 -6.94
N VAL A 25 0.75 0.83 -5.98
CA VAL A 25 0.69 1.59 -4.73
C VAL A 25 1.24 2.99 -4.96
N LEU A 26 0.34 3.96 -5.09
CA LEU A 26 0.63 5.33 -5.54
C LEU A 26 1.56 6.11 -4.60
N THR A 27 1.54 5.77 -3.32
CA THR A 27 2.35 6.44 -2.28
C THR A 27 3.58 5.64 -1.87
N ALA A 28 3.96 4.61 -2.64
CA ALA A 28 5.22 3.89 -2.51
C ALA A 28 6.12 4.19 -3.71
N GLU A 29 7.41 4.46 -3.48
CA GLU A 29 8.37 4.82 -4.54
C GLU A 29 8.56 3.70 -5.57
N ASP A 30 8.49 2.44 -5.13
CA ASP A 30 8.63 1.24 -5.96
C ASP A 30 7.27 0.67 -6.41
N GLY A 31 6.18 1.45 -6.25
CA GLY A 31 4.82 0.99 -6.53
C GLY A 31 4.33 -0.12 -5.60
N GLY A 32 5.05 -0.41 -4.51
CA GLY A 32 4.78 -1.48 -3.57
C GLY A 32 5.47 -2.80 -3.90
N ALA A 33 6.40 -2.84 -4.87
CA ALA A 33 7.02 -4.07 -5.36
C ALA A 33 7.65 -4.91 -4.25
N GLU A 34 8.45 -4.31 -3.36
CA GLU A 34 9.14 -5.02 -2.27
C GLU A 34 8.14 -5.66 -1.31
N ARG A 35 7.11 -4.92 -0.88
CA ARG A 35 6.12 -5.40 0.10
C ARG A 35 5.08 -6.35 -0.49
N LEU A 36 4.83 -6.28 -1.80
CA LEU A 36 3.89 -7.14 -2.51
C LEU A 36 4.53 -8.47 -2.98
N ALA A 37 5.85 -8.52 -3.14
CA ALA A 37 6.57 -9.71 -3.59
C ALA A 37 6.27 -11.01 -2.80
N PRO A 38 6.14 -11.01 -1.46
CA PRO A 38 5.80 -12.22 -0.70
C PRO A 38 4.43 -12.83 -1.05
N TYR A 39 3.55 -12.05 -1.66
CA TYR A 39 2.22 -12.47 -2.10
C TYR A 39 2.17 -12.87 -3.58
N GLY A 40 3.32 -12.88 -4.27
CA GLY A 40 3.41 -13.19 -5.70
C GLY A 40 2.81 -12.11 -6.60
N VAL A 41 2.70 -10.87 -6.10
CA VAL A 41 2.12 -9.74 -6.83
C VAL A 41 3.24 -8.84 -7.34
N THR A 42 3.29 -8.63 -8.67
CA THR A 42 4.15 -7.64 -9.31
C THR A 42 3.29 -6.43 -9.69
N PRO A 43 3.52 -5.23 -9.11
CA PRO A 43 2.74 -4.05 -9.44
C PRO A 43 3.03 -3.57 -10.87
N VAL A 44 2.06 -2.91 -11.48
CA VAL A 44 2.12 -2.43 -12.87
C VAL A 44 1.99 -0.92 -12.87
N ALA A 45 3.00 -0.22 -13.39
CA ALA A 45 3.02 1.24 -13.38
C ALA A 45 1.86 1.85 -14.18
N LEU A 46 1.43 3.05 -13.76
CA LEU A 46 0.50 3.86 -14.52
C LEU A 46 1.29 4.55 -15.64
N ASP A 47 0.90 4.29 -16.88
CA ASP A 47 1.41 4.89 -18.10
C ASP A 47 1.01 6.37 -18.26
#